data_AF-U6D3C6-F1
#
_entry.id   AF-U6D3C6-F1
#
_cell.length_a   1.000
_cell.length_b   1.000
_cell.length_c   1.000
_cell.angle_alpha   90.00
_cell.angle_beta   90.00
_cell.angle_gamma   90.00
#
_symmetry.space_group_name_H-M   'P 1'
#
loop_
_entity.id
_entity.type
_entity.pdbx_description
1 polymer ?
#
loop_
_entity_poly.entity_id
_entity_poly.type
_entity_poly.pdbx_seq_one_letter_code
_entity_poly.pdbx_strand_id
1 'polypeptide(L)'
;LEAAQATLQEYDLAQEQWDPAGPVPSSLGPADLLVCNCAVATLRDPATALSNMAAALKEGGFLLLHTLLRGHPLGETVAFLTCPEPQRGQQSLLSQDEWEGLFAQASLHLVALKRSFYGSALFLCRRPAPQDSPIFLPVEDTSFRWVDSLKNVLADNTSRPVWLTAVSCPTSGVVGMVNCLRREPGGQRVRCILVSNLSSTSPTPKMDPGSSELQKVLQGDLVMNVYRDGAWGAFRHFPLGHGLPEEETEHAFVNVLTRGDLSSIRWVCSPLRHTQPTDPSMHLCTVNYASLNFRDIMLATGKLSPDAIPGKWSSRDCMLGMEFSGRDASGKRVMGLVPAEGLATSVLLSEDFLWDVPSSWTLEEAASVPVVYTTAYYSLIVRGRMQRGETVLIHSGSGGVGQAAIAIALSLGCRVFTTVGSAEKRAYLQARFPQLSETSFANSRDTSFEQHVLRHTAGKGVDLVLNSLAEEKLQASVRCLAVHGRFLEIGKFDLSNNHQLGMAVFLKNVTFHGILLDSLLDDVSSGWRGGG
;
A
#
# COMPACT_ATOMS: atom_id res chain seq x y z
N LEU A 1 -18.93 -12.50 33.00
CA LEU A 1 -20.27 -12.07 32.54
C LEU A 1 -20.43 -10.55 32.62
N GLU A 2 -20.21 -9.90 33.77
CA GLU A 2 -20.24 -8.42 33.85
C GLU A 2 -19.27 -7.73 32.89
N ALA A 3 -18.02 -8.21 32.79
CA ALA A 3 -17.03 -7.66 31.86
C ALA A 3 -17.38 -7.79 30.37
N ALA A 4 -18.38 -8.60 30.00
CA ALA A 4 -18.80 -8.82 28.62
C ALA A 4 -20.08 -8.05 28.25
N GLN A 5 -20.79 -7.42 29.19
CA GLN A 5 -22.08 -6.77 28.92
C GLN A 5 -21.98 -5.67 27.86
N ALA A 6 -20.94 -4.83 27.92
CA ALA A 6 -20.73 -3.76 26.94
C ALA A 6 -20.53 -4.33 25.52
N THR A 7 -19.70 -5.35 25.37
CA THR A 7 -19.46 -6.01 24.08
C THR A 7 -20.70 -6.74 23.57
N LEU A 8 -21.43 -7.46 24.43
CA LEU A 8 -22.64 -8.19 24.04
C LEU A 8 -23.77 -7.25 23.58
N GLN A 9 -23.88 -6.05 24.18
CA GLN A 9 -24.81 -5.01 23.73
C GLN A 9 -24.41 -4.40 22.39
N GLU A 10 -23.12 -4.21 22.13
CA GLU A 10 -22.61 -3.70 20.84
C GLU A 10 -22.98 -4.64 19.67
N TYR A 11 -22.99 -5.96 19.90
CA TYR A 11 -23.32 -6.97 18.89
C TYR A 11 -24.79 -7.45 18.92
N ASP A 12 -25.65 -6.82 19.72
CA ASP A 12 -27.08 -7.17 19.87
C ASP A 12 -27.32 -8.67 20.18
N LEU A 13 -26.53 -9.22 21.11
CA LEU A 13 -26.56 -10.64 21.46
C LEU A 13 -27.49 -10.92 22.65
N ALA A 14 -28.47 -11.81 22.42
CA ALA A 14 -29.32 -12.35 23.47
C ALA A 14 -28.52 -13.21 24.46
N GLN A 15 -28.93 -13.22 25.73
CA GLN A 15 -28.20 -13.87 26.82
C GLN A 15 -29.10 -14.84 27.58
N GLU A 16 -28.53 -15.99 27.93
CA GLU A 16 -29.20 -17.00 28.73
C GLU A 16 -28.18 -17.78 29.58
N GLN A 17 -28.61 -18.29 30.74
CA GLN A 17 -27.78 -19.13 31.60
C GLN A 17 -28.05 -20.60 31.32
N TRP A 18 -27.00 -21.34 30.96
CA TRP A 18 -27.10 -22.77 30.71
C TRP A 18 -25.84 -23.51 31.17
N ASP A 19 -26.03 -24.57 31.96
CA ASP A 19 -25.01 -25.57 32.22
C ASP A 19 -25.21 -26.73 31.22
N PRO A 20 -24.23 -27.01 30.33
CA PRO A 20 -24.37 -28.08 29.34
C PRO A 20 -24.61 -29.48 29.92
N ALA A 21 -24.26 -29.73 31.20
CA ALA A 21 -24.59 -30.99 31.86
C ALA A 21 -26.08 -31.11 32.22
N GLY A 22 -26.81 -29.99 32.26
CA GLY A 22 -28.24 -29.91 32.53
C GLY A 22 -29.11 -29.85 31.26
N PRO A 23 -30.45 -29.96 31.42
CA PRO A 23 -31.38 -29.94 30.30
C PRO A 23 -31.33 -28.60 29.54
N VAL A 24 -31.66 -28.65 28.24
CA VAL A 24 -31.73 -27.46 27.39
C VAL A 24 -32.85 -26.53 27.91
N PRO A 25 -32.57 -25.24 28.15
CA PRO A 25 -33.59 -24.28 28.58
C PRO A 25 -34.70 -24.14 27.55
N SER A 26 -35.95 -24.01 27.99
CA SER A 26 -37.09 -23.87 27.08
C SER A 26 -37.10 -22.56 26.29
N SER A 27 -36.40 -21.53 26.77
CA SER A 27 -36.20 -20.24 26.08
C SER A 27 -35.20 -20.35 24.92
N LEU A 28 -34.28 -21.31 24.98
CA LEU A 28 -33.32 -21.61 23.93
C LEU A 28 -34.02 -22.49 22.88
N GLY A 29 -34.73 -21.86 21.95
CA GLY A 29 -35.31 -22.56 20.79
C GLY A 29 -34.24 -23.37 20.02
N PRO A 30 -34.64 -24.27 19.10
CA PRO A 30 -33.68 -25.16 18.47
C PRO A 30 -32.69 -24.34 17.62
N ALA A 31 -31.39 -24.59 17.79
CA ALA A 31 -30.32 -23.79 17.18
C ALA A 31 -29.86 -24.36 15.83
N ASP A 32 -29.53 -23.48 14.87
CA ASP A 32 -28.91 -23.88 13.60
C ASP A 32 -27.40 -24.17 13.74
N LEU A 33 -26.74 -23.45 14.65
CA LEU A 33 -25.32 -23.62 15.00
C LEU A 33 -25.14 -23.42 16.51
N LEU A 34 -24.44 -24.34 17.16
CA LEU A 34 -23.95 -24.19 18.52
C LEU A 34 -22.42 -24.11 18.50
N VAL A 35 -21.84 -23.14 19.19
CA VAL A 35 -20.39 -22.96 19.27
C VAL A 35 -19.96 -23.08 20.73
N CYS A 36 -18.95 -23.92 21.01
CA CYS A 36 -18.46 -24.14 22.35
C CYS A 36 -16.92 -24.18 22.38
N ASN A 37 -16.33 -23.40 23.29
CA ASN A 37 -14.89 -23.40 23.52
C ASN A 37 -14.58 -24.08 24.86
N CYS A 38 -14.04 -25.29 24.79
CA CYS A 38 -13.63 -26.11 25.93
C CYS A 38 -12.13 -26.01 26.24
N ALA A 39 -11.39 -25.09 25.59
CA ALA A 39 -9.95 -24.95 25.82
C ALA A 39 -9.61 -24.35 27.20
N VAL A 40 -10.55 -23.59 27.80
CA VAL A 40 -10.32 -22.83 29.05
C VAL A 40 -11.04 -23.48 30.25
N ALA A 41 -12.16 -24.14 30.01
CA ALA A 41 -12.90 -24.91 31.02
C ALA A 41 -13.37 -26.22 30.39
N THR A 42 -12.95 -27.34 30.98
CA THR A 42 -13.35 -28.66 30.50
C THR A 42 -14.80 -28.95 30.89
N LEU A 43 -15.51 -29.63 30.00
CA LEU A 43 -16.80 -30.20 30.31
C LEU A 43 -16.60 -31.27 31.39
N ARG A 44 -17.30 -31.15 32.52
CA ARG A 44 -17.18 -32.11 33.63
C ARG A 44 -17.62 -33.52 33.21
N ASP A 45 -18.70 -33.59 32.43
CA ASP A 45 -19.21 -34.79 31.80
C ASP A 45 -19.43 -34.52 30.30
N PRO A 46 -18.44 -34.85 29.44
CA PRO A 46 -18.51 -34.53 28.02
C PRO A 46 -19.58 -35.34 27.27
N ALA A 47 -19.91 -36.56 27.73
CA ALA A 47 -20.93 -37.38 27.07
C ALA A 47 -22.33 -36.78 27.27
N THR A 48 -22.68 -36.44 28.52
CA THR A 48 -23.97 -35.80 28.82
C THR A 48 -24.05 -34.41 28.18
N ALA A 49 -22.96 -33.63 28.25
CA ALA A 49 -22.92 -32.31 27.63
C ALA A 49 -23.15 -32.38 26.11
N LEU A 50 -22.47 -33.28 25.39
CA LEU A 50 -22.68 -33.43 23.95
C LEU A 50 -24.09 -33.90 23.60
N SER A 51 -24.70 -34.79 24.41
CA SER A 51 -26.09 -35.22 24.21
C SER A 51 -27.06 -34.04 24.33
N ASN A 52 -26.91 -33.19 25.36
CA ASN A 52 -27.75 -32.01 25.53
C ASN A 52 -27.50 -30.97 24.42
N MET A 53 -26.24 -30.77 24.01
CA MET A 53 -25.90 -29.91 22.86
C MET A 53 -26.51 -30.43 21.56
N ALA A 54 -26.49 -31.74 21.32
CA ALA A 54 -27.14 -32.35 20.16
C ALA A 54 -28.67 -32.15 20.21
N ALA A 55 -29.29 -32.30 21.38
CA ALA A 55 -30.72 -32.06 21.58
C ALA A 55 -31.11 -30.60 21.32
N ALA A 56 -30.24 -29.64 21.64
CA ALA A 56 -30.44 -28.21 21.37
C ALA A 56 -30.36 -27.84 19.88
N LEU A 57 -29.74 -28.66 19.04
CA LEU A 57 -29.62 -28.40 17.60
C LEU A 57 -30.88 -28.81 16.83
N LYS A 58 -31.24 -28.04 15.81
CA LYS A 58 -32.17 -28.48 14.76
C LYS A 58 -31.61 -29.70 14.02
N GLU A 59 -32.49 -30.48 13.42
CA GLU A 59 -32.09 -31.49 12.44
C GLU A 59 -31.30 -30.83 11.31
N GLY A 60 -30.13 -31.38 10.97
CA GLY A 60 -29.21 -30.79 9.99
C GLY A 60 -28.36 -29.63 10.50
N GLY A 61 -28.53 -29.20 11.76
CA GLY A 61 -27.73 -28.16 12.41
C GLY A 61 -26.31 -28.59 12.77
N PHE A 62 -25.47 -27.64 13.17
CA PHE A 62 -24.03 -27.84 13.37
C PHE A 62 -23.58 -27.56 14.81
N LEU A 63 -22.60 -28.32 15.28
CA LEU A 63 -21.85 -28.07 16.51
C LEU A 63 -20.40 -27.75 16.15
N LEU A 64 -19.90 -26.60 16.57
CA LEU A 64 -18.48 -26.24 16.49
C LEU A 64 -17.86 -26.29 17.88
N LEU A 65 -17.01 -27.27 18.12
CA LEU A 65 -16.33 -27.49 19.39
C LEU A 65 -14.82 -27.21 19.25
N HIS A 66 -14.26 -26.41 20.14
CA HIS A 66 -12.82 -26.19 20.25
C HIS A 66 -12.30 -26.77 21.57
N THR A 67 -11.23 -27.57 21.52
CA THR A 67 -10.61 -28.14 22.72
C THR A 67 -9.10 -28.33 22.54
N LEU A 68 -8.42 -28.63 23.65
CA LEU A 68 -7.03 -29.06 23.66
C LEU A 68 -6.99 -30.58 23.77
N LEU A 69 -6.20 -31.23 22.91
CA LEU A 69 -6.07 -32.68 22.89
C LEU A 69 -5.03 -33.16 23.91
N ARG A 70 -5.26 -34.34 24.48
CA ARG A 70 -4.28 -35.07 25.29
C ARG A 70 -3.05 -35.45 24.44
N GLY A 71 -1.87 -35.51 25.07
CA GLY A 71 -0.62 -35.91 24.41
C GLY A 71 0.14 -34.77 23.73
N HIS A 72 -0.30 -33.52 23.92
CA HIS A 72 0.41 -32.33 23.47
C HIS A 72 0.84 -31.46 24.67
N PRO A 73 2.07 -30.90 24.66
CA PRO A 73 2.60 -30.15 25.80
C PRO A 73 1.70 -29.00 26.28
N LEU A 74 1.09 -28.27 25.35
CA LEU A 74 0.23 -27.14 25.70
C LEU A 74 -1.05 -27.59 26.44
N GLY A 75 -1.71 -28.64 25.96
CA GLY A 75 -2.92 -29.17 26.59
C GLY A 75 -2.67 -29.61 28.02
N GLU A 76 -1.62 -30.41 28.23
CA GLU A 76 -1.26 -30.94 29.55
C GLU A 76 -0.85 -29.82 30.52
N THR A 77 -0.11 -28.81 30.03
CA THR A 77 0.29 -27.65 30.83
C THR A 77 -0.92 -26.83 31.27
N VAL A 78 -1.85 -26.54 30.35
CA VAL A 78 -3.07 -25.78 30.68
C VAL A 78 -3.93 -26.56 31.68
N ALA A 79 -4.11 -27.86 31.48
CA ALA A 79 -4.87 -28.70 32.39
C ALA A 79 -4.24 -28.75 33.80
N PHE A 80 -2.90 -28.84 33.88
CA PHE A 80 -2.18 -28.84 35.16
C PHE A 80 -2.34 -27.51 35.91
N LEU A 81 -2.20 -26.37 35.22
CA LEU A 81 -2.27 -25.05 35.84
C LEU A 81 -3.68 -24.63 36.29
N THR A 82 -4.72 -25.19 35.68
CA THR A 82 -6.12 -24.76 35.93
C THR A 82 -6.90 -25.71 36.83
N CYS A 83 -6.41 -26.92 37.11
CA CYS A 83 -7.06 -27.88 38.01
C CYS A 83 -6.73 -27.61 39.50
N PRO A 84 -7.74 -27.36 40.37
CA PRO A 84 -7.51 -27.04 41.78
C PRO A 84 -7.13 -28.24 42.69
N GLU A 85 -7.31 -29.49 42.25
CA GLU A 85 -7.06 -30.69 43.08
C GLU A 85 -6.00 -31.62 42.46
N PRO A 86 -4.85 -31.85 43.13
CA PRO A 86 -3.71 -32.60 42.59
C PRO A 86 -3.87 -34.14 42.61
N GLN A 87 -5.03 -34.70 43.02
CA GLN A 87 -5.21 -36.14 43.19
C GLN A 87 -6.29 -36.81 42.31
N ARG A 88 -7.00 -36.05 41.45
CA ARG A 88 -7.72 -36.64 40.29
C ARG A 88 -6.81 -36.59 39.06
N GLY A 89 -5.71 -37.34 39.13
CA GLY A 89 -4.75 -37.45 38.05
C GLY A 89 -5.38 -37.97 36.74
N GLN A 90 -4.94 -37.40 35.62
CA GLN A 90 -4.92 -38.00 34.28
C GLN A 90 -6.20 -38.02 33.40
N GLN A 91 -7.35 -37.43 33.77
CA GLN A 91 -8.60 -37.65 32.98
C GLN A 91 -9.38 -36.44 32.43
N SER A 92 -8.86 -35.19 32.36
CA SER A 92 -9.72 -34.08 31.85
C SER A 92 -9.69 -33.87 30.34
N LEU A 93 -8.54 -34.03 29.68
CA LEU A 93 -8.42 -33.85 28.23
C LEU A 93 -8.55 -35.20 27.54
N LEU A 94 -9.28 -35.24 26.43
CA LEU A 94 -9.46 -36.44 25.63
C LEU A 94 -8.54 -36.43 24.39
N SER A 95 -8.23 -37.61 23.87
CA SER A 95 -7.61 -37.79 22.56
C SER A 95 -8.63 -37.52 21.44
N GLN A 96 -8.15 -37.43 20.19
CA GLN A 96 -9.03 -37.27 19.03
C GLN A 96 -10.01 -38.45 18.91
N ASP A 97 -9.53 -39.68 19.03
CA ASP A 97 -10.35 -40.89 18.89
C ASP A 97 -11.41 -40.99 19.98
N GLU A 98 -11.08 -40.56 21.21
CA GLU A 98 -12.03 -40.48 22.32
C GLU A 98 -13.15 -39.45 22.01
N TRP A 99 -12.82 -38.28 21.46
CA TRP A 99 -13.81 -37.29 21.02
C TRP A 99 -14.70 -37.80 19.89
N GLU A 100 -14.12 -38.46 18.88
CA GLU A 100 -14.86 -39.05 17.76
C GLU A 100 -15.86 -40.11 18.24
N GLY A 101 -15.46 -40.95 19.21
CA GLY A 101 -16.35 -41.91 19.86
C GLY A 101 -17.52 -41.24 20.58
N LEU A 102 -17.28 -40.13 21.28
CA LEU A 102 -18.34 -39.38 21.97
C LEU A 102 -19.32 -38.70 21.01
N PHE A 103 -18.84 -38.14 19.90
CA PHE A 103 -19.74 -37.58 18.88
C PHE A 103 -20.66 -38.65 18.30
N ALA A 104 -20.11 -39.83 17.98
CA ALA A 104 -20.90 -40.95 17.48
C ALA A 104 -21.98 -41.39 18.49
N GLN A 105 -21.65 -41.46 19.79
CA GLN A 105 -22.61 -41.77 20.85
C GLN A 105 -23.73 -40.74 20.96
N ALA A 106 -23.41 -39.45 20.75
CA ALA A 106 -24.39 -38.36 20.73
C ALA A 106 -25.16 -38.24 19.39
N SER A 107 -25.04 -39.23 18.48
CA SER A 107 -25.64 -39.19 17.14
C SER A 107 -25.22 -37.96 16.31
N LEU A 108 -23.99 -37.48 16.51
CA LEU A 108 -23.37 -36.41 15.75
C LEU A 108 -22.35 -36.99 14.76
N HIS A 109 -22.36 -36.48 13.53
CA HIS A 109 -21.40 -36.86 12.50
C HIS A 109 -20.30 -35.80 12.38
N LEU A 110 -19.03 -36.20 12.47
CA LEU A 110 -17.90 -35.29 12.30
C LEU A 110 -17.75 -34.90 10.82
N VAL A 111 -17.97 -33.63 10.49
CA VAL A 111 -17.91 -33.12 9.11
C VAL A 111 -16.64 -32.33 8.79
N ALA A 112 -15.97 -31.77 9.79
CA ALA A 112 -14.65 -31.18 9.60
C ALA A 112 -13.80 -31.27 10.88
N LEU A 113 -12.50 -31.49 10.67
CA LEU A 113 -11.48 -31.48 11.72
C LEU A 113 -10.37 -30.52 11.32
N LYS A 114 -10.03 -29.58 12.20
CA LYS A 114 -8.84 -28.73 12.07
C LYS A 114 -7.95 -28.95 13.27
N ARG A 115 -6.79 -29.56 13.05
CA ARG A 115 -5.79 -29.83 14.08
C ARG A 115 -4.62 -28.87 13.91
N SER A 116 -4.25 -28.20 15.00
CA SER A 116 -3.06 -27.39 15.09
C SER A 116 -1.86 -28.22 15.53
N PHE A 117 -0.66 -27.78 15.17
CA PHE A 117 0.60 -28.43 15.56
C PHE A 117 0.82 -28.45 17.08
N TYR A 118 0.26 -27.48 17.82
CA TYR A 118 0.42 -27.36 19.27
C TYR A 118 -0.68 -28.09 20.08
N GLY A 119 -1.51 -28.92 19.44
CA GLY A 119 -2.50 -29.77 20.12
C GLY A 119 -3.89 -29.16 20.29
N SER A 120 -4.16 -27.98 19.72
CA SER A 120 -5.52 -27.45 19.60
C SER A 120 -6.28 -28.16 18.48
N ALA A 121 -7.54 -28.50 18.71
CA ALA A 121 -8.41 -29.11 17.71
C ALA A 121 -9.77 -28.41 17.66
N LEU A 122 -10.23 -28.11 16.45
CA LEU A 122 -11.60 -27.70 16.17
C LEU A 122 -12.33 -28.84 15.46
N PHE A 123 -13.47 -29.23 16.05
CA PHE A 123 -14.39 -30.22 15.52
C PHE A 123 -15.65 -29.51 15.05
N LEU A 124 -16.00 -29.66 13.77
CA LEU A 124 -17.31 -29.31 13.27
C LEU A 124 -18.09 -30.59 13.10
N CYS A 125 -19.14 -30.75 13.90
CA CYS A 125 -20.04 -31.88 13.85
C CYS A 125 -21.40 -31.43 13.32
N ARG A 126 -22.15 -32.35 12.74
CA ARG A 126 -23.49 -32.11 12.24
C ARG A 126 -24.46 -33.12 12.82
N ARG A 127 -25.62 -32.65 13.23
CA ARG A 127 -26.76 -33.51 13.59
C ARG A 127 -27.40 -34.02 12.30
N PRO A 128 -27.40 -35.33 12.02
CA PRO A 128 -28.03 -35.86 10.81
C PRO A 128 -29.51 -35.51 10.75
N ALA A 129 -29.99 -35.18 9.55
CA ALA A 129 -31.43 -35.08 9.26
C ALA A 129 -31.88 -36.38 8.56
N PRO A 130 -33.15 -36.80 8.70
CA PRO A 130 -33.69 -37.92 7.94
C PRO A 130 -33.50 -37.68 6.44
N GLN A 131 -32.94 -38.66 5.71
CA GLN A 131 -32.73 -38.56 4.28
C GLN A 131 -33.65 -39.50 3.52
N ASP A 132 -34.38 -38.95 2.54
CA ASP A 132 -35.03 -39.74 1.49
C ASP A 132 -34.00 -40.19 0.44
N SER A 133 -34.39 -41.16 -0.40
CA SER A 133 -33.54 -41.62 -1.51
C SER A 133 -33.07 -40.46 -2.41
N PRO A 134 -31.74 -40.23 -2.56
CA PRO A 134 -31.23 -39.09 -3.33
C PRO A 134 -31.51 -39.22 -4.84
N ILE A 135 -31.61 -38.09 -5.52
CA ILE A 135 -31.62 -37.99 -6.98
C ILE A 135 -30.23 -37.52 -7.41
N PHE A 136 -29.54 -38.31 -8.25
CA PHE A 136 -28.26 -37.93 -8.83
C PHE A 136 -28.48 -37.39 -10.24
N LEU A 137 -27.95 -36.19 -10.51
CA LEU A 137 -28.02 -35.55 -11.82
C LEU A 137 -26.61 -35.13 -12.28
N PRO A 138 -26.04 -35.80 -13.29
CA PRO A 138 -24.77 -35.38 -13.90
C PRO A 138 -24.92 -34.04 -14.63
N VAL A 139 -24.00 -33.10 -14.38
CA VAL A 139 -24.01 -31.73 -14.94
C VAL A 139 -22.76 -31.43 -15.77
N GLU A 140 -22.32 -32.42 -16.55
CA GLU A 140 -21.10 -32.36 -17.36
C GLU A 140 -21.36 -32.16 -18.85
N ASP A 141 -22.59 -32.45 -19.29
CA ASP A 141 -22.98 -32.38 -20.68
C ASP A 141 -22.98 -30.94 -21.20
N THR A 142 -22.27 -30.72 -22.32
CA THR A 142 -22.13 -29.42 -22.99
C THR A 142 -23.41 -28.98 -23.70
N SER A 143 -24.37 -29.89 -23.91
CA SER A 143 -25.67 -29.56 -24.49
C SER A 143 -26.68 -29.02 -23.46
N PHE A 144 -26.31 -28.98 -22.17
CA PHE A 144 -27.12 -28.45 -21.07
C PHE A 144 -28.50 -29.12 -20.89
N ARG A 145 -28.70 -30.34 -21.42
CA ARG A 145 -29.98 -31.07 -21.30
C ARG A 145 -30.38 -31.35 -19.85
N TRP A 146 -29.40 -31.42 -18.95
CA TRP A 146 -29.64 -31.57 -17.52
C TRP A 146 -30.41 -30.40 -16.91
N VAL A 147 -30.47 -29.22 -17.56
CA VAL A 147 -31.24 -28.06 -17.07
C VAL A 147 -32.74 -28.36 -17.02
N ASP A 148 -33.30 -28.94 -18.09
CA ASP A 148 -34.73 -29.30 -18.12
C ASP A 148 -35.03 -30.41 -17.10
N SER A 149 -34.14 -31.39 -16.98
CA SER A 149 -34.22 -32.42 -15.94
C SER A 149 -34.21 -31.83 -14.53
N LEU A 150 -33.32 -30.86 -14.27
CA LEU A 150 -33.22 -30.18 -12.99
C LEU A 150 -34.48 -29.37 -12.69
N LYS A 151 -35.02 -28.65 -13.68
CA LYS A 151 -36.27 -27.89 -13.56
C LYS A 151 -37.43 -28.80 -13.18
N ASN A 152 -37.56 -29.95 -13.85
CA ASN A 152 -38.62 -30.92 -13.55
C ASN A 152 -38.46 -31.51 -12.15
N VAL A 153 -37.23 -31.85 -11.75
CA VAL A 153 -36.93 -32.36 -10.41
C VAL A 153 -37.26 -31.31 -9.35
N LEU A 154 -36.88 -30.04 -9.55
CA LEU A 154 -37.12 -28.96 -8.59
C LEU A 154 -38.59 -28.58 -8.44
N ALA A 155 -39.40 -28.74 -9.50
CA ALA A 155 -40.85 -28.53 -9.47
C ALA A 155 -41.63 -29.59 -8.68
N ASP A 156 -41.03 -30.77 -8.46
CA ASP A 156 -41.62 -31.81 -7.60
C ASP A 156 -41.58 -31.38 -6.12
N ASN A 157 -42.70 -31.51 -5.41
CA ASN A 157 -42.84 -31.10 -4.00
C ASN A 157 -42.25 -32.12 -3.01
N THR A 158 -41.37 -33.00 -3.47
CA THR A 158 -40.71 -34.00 -2.62
C THR A 158 -39.57 -33.41 -1.80
N SER A 159 -39.37 -33.95 -0.59
CA SER A 159 -38.24 -33.64 0.31
C SER A 159 -36.90 -34.25 -0.13
N ARG A 160 -36.87 -34.96 -1.27
CA ARG A 160 -35.72 -35.74 -1.73
C ARG A 160 -34.50 -34.85 -2.03
N PRO A 161 -33.31 -35.19 -1.51
CA PRO A 161 -32.09 -34.45 -1.79
C PRO A 161 -31.66 -34.64 -3.25
N VAL A 162 -31.24 -33.54 -3.90
CA VAL A 162 -30.83 -33.50 -5.30
C VAL A 162 -29.32 -33.25 -5.35
N TRP A 163 -28.57 -34.23 -5.85
CA TRP A 163 -27.12 -34.22 -5.93
C TRP A 163 -26.68 -33.96 -7.37
N LEU A 164 -26.17 -32.75 -7.61
CA LEU A 164 -25.55 -32.38 -8.88
C LEU A 164 -24.11 -32.91 -8.91
N THR A 165 -23.76 -33.72 -9.90
CA THR A 165 -22.46 -34.38 -9.97
C THR A 165 -21.66 -33.92 -11.18
N ALA A 166 -20.39 -33.55 -10.94
CA ALA A 166 -19.39 -33.27 -11.96
C ALA A 166 -18.08 -33.99 -11.57
N VAL A 167 -17.89 -35.18 -12.10
CA VAL A 167 -16.79 -36.12 -11.86
C VAL A 167 -15.77 -36.11 -13.00
N SER A 168 -16.20 -35.99 -14.27
CA SER A 168 -15.32 -36.04 -15.45
C SER A 168 -14.95 -34.67 -16.03
N CYS A 169 -15.57 -33.59 -15.55
CA CYS A 169 -15.29 -32.22 -16.01
C CYS A 169 -14.77 -31.34 -14.86
N PRO A 170 -13.44 -31.18 -14.69
CA PRO A 170 -12.87 -30.45 -13.56
C PRO A 170 -13.12 -28.94 -13.59
N THR A 171 -13.53 -28.41 -14.76
CA THR A 171 -13.88 -27.00 -15.00
C THR A 171 -15.39 -26.74 -14.92
N SER A 172 -16.19 -27.73 -14.51
CA SER A 172 -17.63 -27.52 -14.31
C SER A 172 -17.89 -26.52 -13.18
N GLY A 173 -18.59 -25.44 -13.50
CA GLY A 173 -18.99 -24.37 -12.57
C GLY A 173 -20.08 -24.76 -11.57
N VAL A 174 -20.27 -26.06 -11.28
CA VAL A 174 -21.37 -26.58 -10.45
C VAL A 174 -21.45 -25.94 -9.07
N VAL A 175 -20.32 -25.60 -8.46
CA VAL A 175 -20.29 -24.91 -7.15
C VAL A 175 -20.94 -23.53 -7.24
N GLY A 176 -20.64 -22.77 -8.30
CA GLY A 176 -21.26 -21.46 -8.56
C GLY A 176 -22.76 -21.59 -8.79
N MET A 177 -23.17 -22.56 -9.60
CA MET A 177 -24.58 -22.83 -9.87
C MET A 177 -25.37 -23.20 -8.60
N VAL A 178 -24.83 -24.06 -7.75
CA VAL A 178 -25.49 -24.47 -6.49
C VAL A 178 -25.69 -23.27 -5.56
N ASN A 179 -24.73 -22.33 -5.52
CA ASN A 179 -24.90 -21.10 -4.76
C ASN A 179 -26.11 -20.26 -5.22
N CYS A 180 -26.38 -20.22 -6.53
CA CYS A 180 -27.56 -19.55 -7.08
C CYS A 180 -28.84 -20.31 -6.70
N LEU A 181 -28.91 -21.60 -7.05
CA LEU A 181 -30.10 -22.43 -6.85
C LEU A 181 -30.53 -22.50 -5.39
N ARG A 182 -29.58 -22.51 -4.45
CA ARG A 182 -29.90 -22.57 -3.02
C ARG A 182 -30.67 -21.36 -2.49
N ARG A 183 -30.65 -20.25 -3.20
CA ARG A 183 -31.43 -19.04 -2.87
C ARG A 183 -32.79 -19.02 -3.56
N GLU A 184 -33.07 -20.01 -4.40
CA GLU A 184 -34.36 -20.17 -5.08
C GLU A 184 -35.29 -21.12 -4.30
N PRO A 185 -36.62 -21.02 -4.51
CA PRO A 185 -37.58 -21.93 -3.91
C PRO A 185 -37.23 -23.40 -4.20
N GLY A 186 -37.23 -24.24 -3.16
CA GLY A 186 -36.85 -25.65 -3.28
C GLY A 186 -35.33 -25.91 -3.34
N GLY A 187 -34.50 -24.87 -3.44
CA GLY A 187 -33.04 -24.95 -3.51
C GLY A 187 -32.36 -25.55 -2.28
N GLN A 188 -33.02 -25.54 -1.12
CA GLN A 188 -32.49 -26.07 0.14
C GLN A 188 -32.11 -27.55 0.12
N ARG A 189 -32.69 -28.34 -0.81
CA ARG A 189 -32.40 -29.77 -0.98
C ARG A 189 -31.29 -30.05 -2.01
N VAL A 190 -30.75 -29.02 -2.66
CA VAL A 190 -29.68 -29.15 -3.65
C VAL A 190 -28.32 -29.29 -2.95
N ARG A 191 -27.53 -30.26 -3.42
CA ARG A 191 -26.16 -30.58 -3.01
C ARG A 191 -25.31 -30.73 -4.27
N CYS A 192 -23.99 -30.60 -4.14
CA CYS A 192 -23.10 -30.94 -5.24
C CYS A 192 -21.89 -31.76 -4.85
N ILE A 193 -21.43 -32.52 -5.85
CA ILE A 193 -20.16 -33.23 -5.89
C ILE A 193 -19.39 -32.69 -7.10
N LEU A 194 -18.18 -32.22 -6.85
CA LEU A 194 -17.24 -31.80 -7.88
C LEU A 194 -15.91 -32.53 -7.67
N VAL A 195 -15.40 -33.20 -8.71
CA VAL A 195 -14.03 -33.73 -8.73
C VAL A 195 -13.18 -32.80 -9.58
N SER A 196 -12.23 -32.11 -8.96
CA SER A 196 -11.40 -31.08 -9.58
C SER A 196 -9.95 -31.19 -9.07
N ASN A 197 -9.26 -32.22 -9.57
CA ASN A 197 -7.84 -32.48 -9.30
C ASN A 197 -6.95 -31.46 -10.03
N LEU A 198 -5.91 -30.95 -9.36
CA LEU A 198 -4.92 -30.07 -9.99
C LEU A 198 -3.79 -30.88 -10.63
N SER A 199 -3.50 -32.07 -10.09
CA SER A 199 -2.55 -33.00 -10.66
C SER A 199 -3.26 -34.05 -11.51
N SER A 200 -2.76 -34.28 -12.73
CA SER A 200 -3.27 -35.31 -13.64
C SER A 200 -2.96 -36.74 -13.18
N THR A 201 -2.07 -36.93 -12.20
CA THR A 201 -1.70 -38.24 -11.65
C THR A 201 -2.50 -38.62 -10.41
N SER A 202 -3.29 -37.70 -9.86
CA SER A 202 -4.08 -37.94 -8.66
C SER A 202 -5.19 -38.96 -8.92
N PRO A 203 -5.37 -39.97 -8.05
CA PRO A 203 -6.47 -40.93 -8.19
C PRO A 203 -7.82 -40.23 -8.07
N THR A 204 -8.77 -40.62 -8.90
CA THR A 204 -10.16 -40.14 -8.84
C THR A 204 -10.99 -41.08 -7.97
N PRO A 205 -11.80 -40.56 -7.03
CA PRO A 205 -12.66 -41.40 -6.21
C PRO A 205 -13.75 -42.02 -7.09
N LYS A 206 -14.12 -43.27 -6.79
CA LYS A 206 -15.27 -43.91 -7.44
C LYS A 206 -16.55 -43.32 -6.86
N MET A 207 -17.42 -42.76 -7.71
CA MET A 207 -18.67 -42.10 -7.28
C MET A 207 -19.92 -42.90 -7.67
N ASP A 208 -19.80 -44.22 -7.84
CA ASP A 208 -20.93 -45.10 -8.13
C ASP A 208 -21.85 -45.27 -6.90
N PRO A 209 -23.17 -45.50 -7.06
CA PRO A 209 -24.14 -45.64 -5.95
C PRO A 209 -23.78 -46.64 -4.82
N GLY A 210 -22.90 -47.61 -5.09
CA GLY A 210 -22.40 -48.60 -4.11
C GLY A 210 -20.98 -48.35 -3.59
N SER A 211 -20.32 -47.26 -3.98
CA SER A 211 -18.94 -46.99 -3.55
C SER A 211 -18.89 -46.49 -2.10
N SER A 212 -17.86 -46.91 -1.37
CA SER A 212 -17.65 -46.47 0.02
C SER A 212 -17.42 -44.96 0.12
N GLU A 213 -16.77 -44.36 -0.87
CA GLU A 213 -16.52 -42.91 -0.92
C GLU A 213 -17.80 -42.10 -1.10
N LEU A 214 -18.70 -42.51 -2.01
CA LEU A 214 -19.98 -41.82 -2.16
C LEU A 214 -20.80 -41.90 -0.86
N GLN A 215 -20.82 -43.06 -0.19
CA GLN A 215 -21.53 -43.23 1.07
C GLN A 215 -21.00 -42.31 2.17
N LYS A 216 -19.68 -42.10 2.27
CA LYS A 216 -19.11 -41.11 3.21
C LYS A 216 -19.59 -39.69 2.91
N VAL A 217 -19.62 -39.30 1.63
CA VAL A 217 -20.08 -37.97 1.20
C VAL A 217 -21.57 -37.76 1.52
N LEU A 218 -22.40 -38.78 1.25
CA LEU A 218 -23.83 -38.75 1.57
C LEU A 218 -24.09 -38.69 3.08
N GLN A 219 -23.33 -39.42 3.88
CA GLN A 219 -23.40 -39.39 5.35
C GLN A 219 -23.05 -38.01 5.91
N GLY A 220 -22.09 -37.30 5.31
CA GLY A 220 -21.77 -35.91 5.68
C GLY A 220 -22.87 -34.91 5.30
N ASP A 221 -23.64 -35.18 4.24
CA ASP A 221 -24.69 -34.34 3.66
C ASP A 221 -24.27 -32.88 3.42
N LEU A 222 -22.98 -32.62 3.25
CA LEU A 222 -22.50 -31.26 3.06
C LEU A 222 -23.03 -30.72 1.74
N VAL A 223 -23.31 -29.42 1.73
CA VAL A 223 -23.86 -28.75 0.54
C VAL A 223 -22.90 -28.79 -0.64
N MET A 224 -21.61 -28.65 -0.36
CA MET A 224 -20.54 -28.65 -1.34
C MET A 224 -19.53 -29.72 -0.97
N ASN A 225 -19.27 -30.63 -1.90
CA ASN A 225 -18.31 -31.70 -1.75
C ASN A 225 -17.36 -31.61 -2.95
N VAL A 226 -16.19 -31.05 -2.71
CA VAL A 226 -15.14 -30.89 -3.71
C VAL A 226 -14.02 -31.86 -3.38
N TYR A 227 -13.72 -32.75 -4.31
CA TYR A 227 -12.56 -33.61 -4.23
C TYR A 227 -11.41 -32.98 -5.01
N ARG A 228 -10.24 -32.88 -4.36
CA ARG A 228 -9.00 -32.39 -4.97
C ARG A 228 -7.81 -33.15 -4.41
N ASP A 229 -7.11 -33.86 -5.29
CA ASP A 229 -5.80 -34.47 -5.05
C ASP A 229 -5.73 -35.31 -3.76
N GLY A 230 -6.72 -36.16 -3.52
CA GLY A 230 -6.76 -37.05 -2.35
C GLY A 230 -7.65 -36.58 -1.20
N ALA A 231 -8.10 -35.33 -1.22
CA ALA A 231 -8.85 -34.74 -0.10
C ALA A 231 -10.26 -34.28 -0.50
N TRP A 232 -11.22 -34.52 0.40
CA TRP A 232 -12.54 -33.91 0.35
C TRP A 232 -12.56 -32.58 1.11
N GLY A 233 -13.23 -31.60 0.53
CA GLY A 233 -13.43 -30.29 1.14
C GLY A 233 -14.47 -29.48 0.40
N ALA A 234 -14.38 -28.17 0.53
CA ALA A 234 -15.25 -27.25 -0.20
C ALA A 234 -14.50 -25.92 -0.40
N PHE A 235 -14.90 -25.15 -1.41
CA PHE A 235 -14.37 -23.80 -1.57
C PHE A 235 -14.83 -22.90 -0.41
N ARG A 236 -13.89 -22.18 0.19
CA ARG A 236 -14.10 -21.28 1.32
C ARG A 236 -13.39 -19.95 1.03
N HIS A 237 -14.00 -18.87 1.49
CA HIS A 237 -13.42 -17.54 1.40
C HIS A 237 -12.60 -17.27 2.65
N PHE A 238 -11.37 -16.80 2.46
CA PHE A 238 -10.49 -16.36 3.53
C PHE A 238 -10.11 -14.90 3.28
N PRO A 239 -9.90 -14.10 4.34
CA PRO A 239 -9.30 -12.78 4.19
C PRO A 239 -7.95 -12.89 3.49
N LEU A 240 -7.69 -12.03 2.52
CA LEU A 240 -6.35 -11.87 1.97
C LEU A 240 -5.45 -11.25 3.05
N GLY A 241 -4.21 -11.70 3.14
CA GLY A 241 -3.25 -11.11 4.09
C GLY A 241 -3.15 -9.60 3.89
N HIS A 242 -3.13 -8.85 4.98
CA HIS A 242 -3.16 -7.37 4.97
C HIS A 242 -1.82 -6.72 4.54
N GLY A 243 -0.81 -7.51 4.17
CA GLY A 243 0.49 -7.00 3.73
C GLY A 243 0.45 -6.60 2.25
N LEU A 244 0.99 -5.42 1.93
CA LEU A 244 1.36 -5.11 0.55
C LEU A 244 2.45 -6.10 0.13
N PRO A 245 2.34 -6.74 -1.05
CA PRO A 245 3.36 -7.66 -1.51
C PRO A 245 4.67 -6.90 -1.72
N GLU A 246 5.74 -7.42 -1.14
CA GLU A 246 7.10 -6.90 -1.28
C GLU A 246 7.90 -7.85 -2.17
N GLU A 247 8.82 -7.30 -2.95
CA GLU A 247 9.67 -8.06 -3.86
C GLU A 247 11.09 -7.50 -3.82
N GLU A 248 12.07 -8.40 -3.81
CA GLU A 248 13.48 -8.03 -3.93
C GLU A 248 13.76 -7.52 -5.34
N THR A 249 14.34 -6.32 -5.45
CA THR A 249 14.60 -5.67 -6.74
C THR A 249 15.86 -4.82 -6.69
N GLU A 250 16.60 -4.79 -7.80
CA GLU A 250 17.70 -3.85 -8.03
C GLU A 250 17.19 -2.46 -8.47
N HIS A 251 15.94 -2.40 -8.95
CA HIS A 251 15.32 -1.20 -9.52
C HIS A 251 14.11 -0.77 -8.69
N ALA A 252 14.24 0.31 -7.94
CA ALA A 252 13.19 0.90 -7.13
C ALA A 252 13.30 2.43 -7.12
N PHE A 253 12.17 3.11 -6.87
CA PHE A 253 12.12 4.54 -6.61
C PHE A 253 11.24 4.84 -5.39
N VAL A 254 11.50 5.95 -4.72
CA VAL A 254 10.72 6.42 -3.58
C VAL A 254 9.52 7.20 -4.06
N ASN A 255 8.35 6.91 -3.49
CA ASN A 255 7.13 7.67 -3.74
C ASN A 255 6.35 7.94 -2.46
N VAL A 256 5.50 8.96 -2.49
CA VAL A 256 4.52 9.27 -1.45
C VAL A 256 3.19 8.66 -1.88
N LEU A 257 2.74 7.61 -1.19
CA LEU A 257 1.52 6.89 -1.56
C LEU A 257 0.25 7.71 -1.28
N THR A 258 0.29 8.55 -0.24
CA THR A 258 -0.78 9.45 0.16
C THR A 258 -0.25 10.87 0.28
N ARG A 259 -0.60 11.74 -0.67
CA ARG A 259 -0.14 13.14 -0.68
C ARG A 259 -0.54 13.87 0.60
N GLY A 260 0.39 14.67 1.14
CA GLY A 260 0.22 15.39 2.40
C GLY A 260 0.59 14.58 3.64
N ASP A 261 0.76 13.25 3.51
CA ASP A 261 1.16 12.37 4.60
C ASP A 261 2.52 11.75 4.32
N LEU A 262 3.56 12.25 4.99
CA LEU A 262 4.93 11.76 4.84
C LEU A 262 5.13 10.36 5.43
N SER A 263 4.21 9.86 6.27
CA SER A 263 4.29 8.47 6.76
C SER A 263 4.00 7.43 5.67
N SER A 264 3.40 7.89 4.56
CA SER A 264 3.10 7.07 3.38
C SER A 264 4.28 6.91 2.41
N ILE A 265 5.46 7.46 2.74
CA ILE A 265 6.66 7.32 1.91
C ILE A 265 7.13 5.86 1.91
N ARG A 266 7.22 5.27 0.71
CA ARG A 266 7.71 3.89 0.52
C ARG A 266 8.55 3.77 -0.74
N TRP A 267 9.39 2.74 -0.76
CA TRP A 267 10.01 2.24 -1.98
C TRP A 267 8.96 1.52 -2.82
N VAL A 268 8.93 1.83 -4.12
CA VAL A 268 8.07 1.23 -5.13
C VAL A 268 8.96 0.62 -6.21
N CYS A 269 8.61 -0.56 -6.69
CA CYS A 269 9.33 -1.22 -7.77
C CYS A 269 9.35 -0.33 -9.02
N SER A 270 10.54 -0.07 -9.57
CA SER A 270 10.69 0.75 -10.76
C SER A 270 10.29 -0.04 -12.02
N PRO A 271 9.58 0.58 -12.99
CA PRO A 271 9.32 -0.04 -14.30
C PRO A 271 10.59 -0.44 -15.06
N LEU A 272 11.74 0.12 -14.71
CA LEU A 272 13.04 -0.23 -15.29
C LEU A 272 13.39 -1.71 -15.10
N ARG A 273 12.82 -2.39 -14.08
CA ARG A 273 12.99 -3.84 -13.89
C ARG A 273 12.48 -4.69 -15.06
N HIS A 274 11.57 -4.16 -15.87
CA HIS A 274 10.99 -4.83 -17.03
C HIS A 274 11.49 -4.24 -18.36
N THR A 275 12.26 -3.16 -18.30
CA THR A 275 12.59 -2.35 -19.48
C THR A 275 14.08 -2.43 -19.77
N GLN A 276 14.46 -2.96 -20.93
CA GLN A 276 15.81 -2.79 -21.46
C GLN A 276 15.88 -1.49 -22.28
N PRO A 277 16.92 -0.64 -22.11
CA PRO A 277 17.11 0.54 -22.94
C PRO A 277 17.25 0.11 -24.41
N THR A 278 16.27 0.46 -25.24
CA THR A 278 16.32 0.21 -26.69
C THR A 278 16.84 1.40 -27.47
N ASP A 279 16.80 2.60 -26.89
CA ASP A 279 17.30 3.84 -27.49
C ASP A 279 18.78 4.05 -27.10
N PRO A 280 19.71 4.12 -28.08
CA PRO A 280 21.12 4.40 -27.83
C PRO A 280 21.39 5.76 -27.14
N SER A 281 20.46 6.71 -27.22
CA SER A 281 20.64 8.02 -26.57
C SER A 281 20.32 8.01 -25.08
N MET A 282 19.72 6.92 -24.57
CA MET A 282 19.30 6.80 -23.18
C MET A 282 20.29 5.93 -22.40
N HIS A 283 20.80 6.51 -21.31
CA HIS A 283 21.81 5.88 -20.48
C HIS A 283 21.18 5.40 -19.17
N LEU A 284 21.30 4.09 -18.91
CA LEU A 284 20.96 3.53 -17.61
C LEU A 284 22.09 3.84 -16.63
N CYS A 285 21.76 4.51 -15.53
CA CYS A 285 22.69 4.84 -14.48
C CYS A 285 22.24 4.22 -13.16
N THR A 286 23.18 3.63 -12.43
CA THR A 286 23.01 3.24 -11.03
C THR A 286 23.23 4.47 -10.16
N VAL A 287 22.28 4.73 -9.26
CA VAL A 287 22.31 5.87 -8.36
C VAL A 287 23.03 5.51 -7.07
N ASN A 288 24.00 6.32 -6.67
CA ASN A 288 24.64 6.23 -5.36
C ASN A 288 24.07 7.25 -4.39
N TYR A 289 23.79 8.47 -4.87
CA TYR A 289 23.17 9.53 -4.08
C TYR A 289 22.06 10.18 -4.89
N ALA A 290 20.90 10.36 -4.27
CA ALA A 290 19.81 11.18 -4.78
C ALA A 290 19.48 12.26 -3.74
N SER A 291 19.42 13.51 -4.16
CA SER A 291 19.19 14.64 -3.26
C SER A 291 17.77 15.18 -3.37
N LEU A 292 17.29 15.68 -2.24
CA LEU A 292 15.98 16.31 -2.12
C LEU A 292 16.09 17.79 -2.45
N ASN A 293 15.17 18.25 -3.30
CA ASN A 293 14.99 19.65 -3.62
C ASN A 293 13.69 20.17 -3.01
N PHE A 294 13.55 21.51 -2.95
CA PHE A 294 12.38 22.14 -2.32
C PHE A 294 11.06 21.72 -3.00
N ARG A 295 11.10 21.47 -4.31
CA ARG A 295 9.99 20.91 -5.10
C ARG A 295 9.49 19.58 -4.54
N ASP A 296 10.40 18.67 -4.23
CA ASP A 296 10.07 17.32 -3.73
C ASP A 296 9.31 17.40 -2.40
N ILE A 297 9.76 18.30 -1.51
CA ILE A 297 9.13 18.52 -0.21
C ILE A 297 7.74 19.17 -0.38
N MET A 298 7.62 20.19 -1.25
CA MET A 298 6.34 20.85 -1.47
C MET A 298 5.28 19.94 -2.10
N LEU A 299 5.70 19.03 -3.00
CA LEU A 299 4.83 18.01 -3.58
C LEU A 299 4.45 16.95 -2.54
N ALA A 300 5.42 16.44 -1.78
CA ALA A 300 5.17 15.42 -0.75
C ALA A 300 4.22 15.92 0.36
N THR A 301 4.37 17.19 0.77
CA THR A 301 3.52 17.84 1.78
C THR A 301 2.19 18.36 1.24
N GLY A 302 1.97 18.34 -0.09
CA GLY A 302 0.74 18.82 -0.72
C GLY A 302 0.58 20.34 -0.77
N LYS A 303 1.63 21.12 -0.45
CA LYS A 303 1.59 22.59 -0.53
C LYS A 303 1.67 23.12 -1.96
N LEU A 304 2.15 22.32 -2.90
CA LEU A 304 2.19 22.65 -4.32
C LEU A 304 1.34 21.63 -5.08
N SER A 305 0.40 22.11 -5.91
CA SER A 305 -0.35 21.23 -6.81
C SER A 305 0.58 20.66 -7.89
N PRO A 306 0.42 19.38 -8.29
CA PRO A 306 1.08 18.84 -9.48
C PRO A 306 0.84 19.66 -10.74
N ASP A 307 -0.30 20.35 -10.85
CA ASP A 307 -0.64 21.18 -12.01
C ASP A 307 0.34 22.35 -12.20
N ALA A 308 1.08 22.73 -11.15
CA ALA A 308 2.13 23.74 -11.20
C ALA A 308 3.48 23.19 -11.72
N ILE A 309 3.57 21.89 -12.02
CA ILE A 309 4.75 21.28 -12.63
C ILE A 309 4.53 21.21 -14.15
N PRO A 310 5.33 21.93 -14.95
CA PRO A 310 5.34 21.79 -16.41
C PRO A 310 5.51 20.33 -16.81
N GLY A 311 4.80 19.87 -17.84
CA GLY A 311 4.94 18.52 -18.42
C GLY A 311 3.65 17.73 -18.60
N LYS A 312 3.71 16.69 -19.43
CA LYS A 312 2.62 15.70 -19.57
C LYS A 312 2.83 14.56 -18.58
N TRP A 313 2.34 14.74 -17.36
CA TRP A 313 2.54 13.80 -16.24
C TRP A 313 1.51 12.67 -16.16
N SER A 314 0.63 12.52 -17.15
CA SER A 314 -0.46 11.53 -17.16
C SER A 314 0.02 10.07 -17.10
N SER A 315 1.31 9.81 -17.36
CA SER A 315 1.91 8.49 -17.39
C SER A 315 2.96 8.23 -16.31
N ARG A 316 3.20 9.17 -15.38
CA ARG A 316 4.22 9.02 -14.33
C ARG A 316 3.58 8.96 -12.95
N ASP A 317 3.86 7.87 -12.24
CA ASP A 317 3.32 7.62 -10.90
C ASP A 317 4.05 8.42 -9.81
N CYS A 318 5.26 8.92 -10.10
CA CYS A 318 6.07 9.69 -9.16
C CYS A 318 6.65 10.96 -9.78
N MET A 319 6.64 12.04 -9.00
CA MET A 319 7.16 13.36 -9.38
C MET A 319 8.35 13.79 -8.52
N LEU A 320 8.88 12.89 -7.69
CA LEU A 320 9.93 13.19 -6.72
C LEU A 320 11.32 12.87 -7.28
N GLY A 321 12.30 13.68 -6.92
CA GLY A 321 13.70 13.51 -7.27
C GLY A 321 14.02 14.12 -8.63
N MET A 322 14.97 15.06 -8.61
CA MET A 322 15.38 15.82 -9.80
C MET A 322 16.85 15.65 -10.16
N GLU A 323 17.65 15.09 -9.27
CA GLU A 323 19.08 14.97 -9.47
C GLU A 323 19.62 13.77 -8.74
N PHE A 324 20.77 13.32 -9.22
CA PHE A 324 21.48 12.19 -8.65
C PHE A 324 22.97 12.29 -8.98
N SER A 325 23.75 11.49 -8.28
CA SER A 325 25.09 11.08 -8.70
C SER A 325 25.26 9.57 -8.58
N GLY A 326 26.10 9.01 -9.43
CA GLY A 326 26.32 7.59 -9.45
C GLY A 326 27.23 7.14 -10.58
N ARG A 327 26.87 6.03 -11.22
CA ARG A 327 27.65 5.42 -12.28
C ARG A 327 26.79 5.06 -13.48
N ASP A 328 27.31 5.27 -14.67
CA ASP A 328 26.71 4.76 -15.89
C ASP A 328 27.00 3.25 -16.09
N ALA A 329 26.45 2.67 -17.16
CA ALA A 329 26.68 1.27 -17.52
C ALA A 329 28.15 0.91 -17.78
N SER A 330 29.01 1.89 -18.09
CA SER A 330 30.46 1.70 -18.26
C SER A 330 31.24 1.77 -16.94
N GLY A 331 30.56 2.13 -15.84
CA GLY A 331 31.15 2.33 -14.52
C GLY A 331 31.72 3.74 -14.30
N LYS A 332 31.57 4.65 -15.28
CA LYS A 332 32.04 6.04 -15.20
C LYS A 332 31.26 6.80 -14.15
N ARG A 333 31.92 7.67 -13.38
CA ARG A 333 31.26 8.52 -12.38
C ARG A 333 30.53 9.67 -13.05
N VAL A 334 29.23 9.75 -12.82
CA VAL A 334 28.33 10.71 -13.46
C VAL A 334 27.42 11.39 -12.44
N MET A 335 26.99 12.60 -12.76
CA MET A 335 25.94 13.34 -12.06
C MET A 335 24.97 13.86 -13.10
N GLY A 336 23.68 13.96 -12.77
CA GLY A 336 22.69 14.31 -13.77
C GLY A 336 21.42 14.94 -13.22
N LEU A 337 20.66 15.52 -14.14
CA LEU A 337 19.30 16.01 -13.92
C LEU A 337 18.30 15.02 -14.51
N VAL A 338 17.25 14.76 -13.75
CA VAL A 338 16.10 13.97 -14.21
C VAL A 338 14.82 14.78 -13.98
N PRO A 339 13.82 14.68 -14.87
CA PRO A 339 12.57 15.42 -14.72
C PRO A 339 11.79 15.00 -13.46
N ALA A 340 11.81 13.70 -13.15
CA ALA A 340 11.23 13.07 -11.97
C ALA A 340 11.84 11.67 -11.76
N GLU A 341 11.38 10.97 -10.73
CA GLU A 341 11.80 9.61 -10.38
C GLU A 341 13.30 9.49 -10.05
N GLY A 342 13.93 10.60 -9.65
CA GLY A 342 15.36 10.64 -9.32
C GLY A 342 15.71 10.06 -7.96
N LEU A 343 14.74 9.99 -7.04
CA LEU A 343 14.91 9.29 -5.76
C LEU A 343 14.81 7.77 -5.98
N ALA A 344 15.77 7.22 -6.71
CA ALA A 344 15.75 5.85 -7.18
C ALA A 344 17.10 5.13 -6.99
N THR A 345 17.10 3.81 -7.13
CA THR A 345 18.33 3.01 -7.22
C THR A 345 18.94 3.04 -8.63
N SER A 346 18.10 3.32 -9.64
CA SER A 346 18.51 3.41 -11.04
C SER A 346 17.65 4.42 -11.78
N VAL A 347 18.26 5.14 -12.72
CA VAL A 347 17.58 6.14 -13.56
C VAL A 347 17.96 5.95 -15.02
N LEU A 348 17.07 6.37 -15.93
CA LEU A 348 17.27 6.32 -17.37
C LEU A 348 17.12 7.73 -17.93
N LEU A 349 18.19 8.29 -18.52
CA LEU A 349 18.19 9.69 -18.98
C LEU A 349 19.05 9.90 -20.25
N SER A 350 18.78 11.00 -20.96
CA SER A 350 19.58 11.46 -22.11
C SER A 350 20.96 11.92 -21.67
N GLU A 351 21.94 11.80 -22.57
CA GLU A 351 23.29 12.35 -22.40
C GLU A 351 23.27 13.89 -22.17
N ASP A 352 22.27 14.60 -22.68
CA ASP A 352 22.13 16.07 -22.55
C ASP A 352 22.02 16.55 -21.09
N PHE A 353 21.58 15.67 -20.19
CA PHE A 353 21.39 15.96 -18.77
C PHE A 353 22.37 15.20 -17.88
N LEU A 354 23.44 14.68 -18.46
CA LEU A 354 24.47 13.91 -17.77
C LEU A 354 25.81 14.63 -17.87
N TRP A 355 26.50 14.74 -16.75
CA TRP A 355 27.84 15.32 -16.68
C TRP A 355 28.80 14.37 -15.97
N ASP A 356 30.05 14.43 -16.40
CA ASP A 356 31.14 13.70 -15.76
C ASP A 356 31.44 14.30 -14.39
N VAL A 357 31.58 13.44 -13.38
CA VAL A 357 32.04 13.87 -12.06
C VAL A 357 33.56 14.04 -12.10
N PRO A 358 34.09 15.25 -11.82
CA PRO A 358 35.54 15.48 -11.80
C PRO A 358 36.28 14.51 -10.89
N SER A 359 37.54 14.20 -11.23
CA SER A 359 38.36 13.28 -10.45
C SER A 359 38.46 13.68 -8.96
N SER A 360 38.55 14.98 -8.71
CA SER A 360 38.67 15.61 -7.39
C SER A 360 37.39 15.64 -6.56
N TRP A 361 36.23 15.28 -7.12
CA TRP A 361 34.96 15.31 -6.40
C TRP A 361 34.55 13.91 -5.95
N THR A 362 33.96 13.86 -4.76
CA THR A 362 33.20 12.70 -4.30
C THR A 362 31.84 12.66 -4.99
N LEU A 363 31.20 11.48 -5.02
CA LEU A 363 29.83 11.36 -5.53
C LEU A 363 28.84 12.14 -4.65
N GLU A 364 29.09 12.23 -3.33
CA GLU A 364 28.26 13.01 -2.41
C GLU A 364 28.28 14.50 -2.74
N GLU A 365 29.48 15.08 -2.96
CA GLU A 365 29.61 16.47 -3.40
C GLU A 365 28.93 16.69 -4.76
N ALA A 366 29.13 15.76 -5.70
CA ALA A 366 28.56 15.85 -7.04
C ALA A 366 27.03 15.84 -7.05
N ALA A 367 26.38 15.10 -6.14
CA ALA A 367 24.92 15.06 -6.06
C ALA A 367 24.31 16.42 -5.68
N SER A 368 25.09 17.33 -5.06
CA SER A 368 24.60 18.64 -4.62
C SER A 368 24.61 19.73 -5.71
N VAL A 369 25.13 19.44 -6.90
CA VAL A 369 25.46 20.45 -7.93
C VAL A 369 24.39 20.64 -9.01
N PRO A 370 23.82 19.58 -9.62
CA PRO A 370 23.06 19.72 -10.86
C PRO A 370 21.89 20.70 -10.80
N VAL A 371 20.95 20.56 -9.86
CA VAL A 371 19.76 21.45 -9.78
C VAL A 371 20.18 22.84 -9.37
N VAL A 372 21.04 22.98 -8.36
CA VAL A 372 21.32 24.27 -7.74
C VAL A 372 22.12 25.19 -8.67
N TYR A 373 23.14 24.66 -9.35
CA TYR A 373 23.96 25.45 -10.28
C TYR A 373 23.24 25.70 -11.60
N THR A 374 22.50 24.73 -12.12
CA THR A 374 21.71 24.93 -13.35
C THR A 374 20.64 25.99 -13.12
N THR A 375 19.93 25.95 -11.98
CA THR A 375 18.95 26.99 -11.60
C THR A 375 19.61 28.36 -11.50
N ALA A 376 20.74 28.47 -10.79
CA ALA A 376 21.43 29.73 -10.59
C ALA A 376 21.99 30.30 -11.92
N TYR A 377 22.59 29.46 -12.75
CA TYR A 377 23.17 29.87 -14.03
C TYR A 377 22.09 30.28 -15.04
N TYR A 378 21.02 29.47 -15.18
CA TYR A 378 19.90 29.81 -16.05
C TYR A 378 19.22 31.11 -15.60
N SER A 379 19.06 31.30 -14.28
CA SER A 379 18.44 32.50 -13.75
C SER A 379 19.29 33.76 -13.94
N LEU A 380 20.55 33.73 -13.48
CA LEU A 380 21.40 34.92 -13.47
C LEU A 380 21.98 35.23 -14.85
N ILE A 381 22.48 34.22 -15.57
CA ILE A 381 23.24 34.42 -16.80
C ILE A 381 22.33 34.40 -18.02
N VAL A 382 21.52 33.36 -18.18
CA VAL A 382 20.73 33.18 -19.41
C VAL A 382 19.53 34.13 -19.43
N ARG A 383 18.72 34.14 -18.36
CA ARG A 383 17.50 34.95 -18.26
C ARG A 383 17.78 36.36 -17.79
N GLY A 384 18.52 36.50 -16.69
CA GLY A 384 18.88 37.80 -16.11
C GLY A 384 19.96 38.56 -16.87
N ARG A 385 20.74 37.91 -17.75
CA ARG A 385 21.84 38.53 -18.51
C ARG A 385 22.76 39.37 -17.62
N MET A 386 23.09 38.85 -16.44
CA MET A 386 23.93 39.54 -15.46
C MET A 386 25.29 39.87 -16.05
N GLN A 387 25.72 41.12 -15.86
CA GLN A 387 26.98 41.66 -16.34
C GLN A 387 27.97 41.90 -15.19
N ARG A 388 29.25 41.98 -15.54
CA ARG A 388 30.33 42.21 -14.59
C ARG A 388 30.12 43.52 -13.84
N GLY A 389 30.20 43.48 -12.51
CA GLY A 389 30.12 44.67 -11.65
C GLY A 389 28.70 45.16 -11.32
N GLU A 390 27.66 44.48 -11.78
CA GLU A 390 26.27 44.77 -11.38
C GLU A 390 26.02 44.44 -9.89
N THR A 391 24.91 44.94 -9.35
CA THR A 391 24.47 44.68 -7.98
C THR A 391 23.33 43.67 -7.95
N VAL A 392 23.44 42.61 -7.16
CA VAL A 392 22.42 41.55 -7.08
C VAL A 392 21.94 41.33 -5.65
N LEU A 393 20.63 41.16 -5.46
CA LEU A 393 20.00 40.67 -4.23
C LEU A 393 19.63 39.20 -4.38
N ILE A 394 20.24 38.33 -3.58
CA ILE A 394 20.02 36.88 -3.58
C ILE A 394 19.30 36.50 -2.29
N HIS A 395 18.03 36.07 -2.38
CA HIS A 395 17.33 35.61 -1.20
C HIS A 395 17.76 34.22 -0.76
N SER A 396 17.69 33.96 0.54
CA SER A 396 17.97 32.65 1.14
C SER A 396 19.38 32.13 0.80
N GLY A 397 20.41 33.00 0.89
CA GLY A 397 21.77 32.68 0.44
C GLY A 397 22.38 31.43 1.08
N SER A 398 21.92 31.02 2.26
CA SER A 398 22.35 29.79 2.93
C SER A 398 21.85 28.51 2.26
N GLY A 399 20.81 28.58 1.42
CA GLY A 399 20.25 27.43 0.72
C GLY A 399 21.06 27.04 -0.52
N GLY A 400 20.76 25.89 -1.12
CA GLY A 400 21.52 25.34 -2.26
C GLY A 400 21.65 26.32 -3.44
N VAL A 401 20.51 26.76 -4.00
CA VAL A 401 20.49 27.75 -5.09
C VAL A 401 21.13 29.08 -4.67
N GLY A 402 20.92 29.49 -3.41
CA GLY A 402 21.50 30.73 -2.86
C GLY A 402 23.03 30.72 -2.87
N GLN A 403 23.65 29.62 -2.43
CA GLN A 403 25.10 29.47 -2.41
C GLN A 403 25.68 29.44 -3.82
N ALA A 404 25.05 28.71 -4.75
CA ALA A 404 25.46 28.67 -6.15
C ALA A 404 25.35 30.05 -6.82
N ALA A 405 24.25 30.77 -6.56
CA ALA A 405 24.02 32.12 -7.07
C ALA A 405 25.07 33.11 -6.55
N ILE A 406 25.43 33.05 -5.26
CA ILE A 406 26.49 33.89 -4.68
C ILE A 406 27.83 33.60 -5.36
N ALA A 407 28.19 32.31 -5.53
CA ALA A 407 29.43 31.91 -6.18
C ALA A 407 29.54 32.46 -7.62
N ILE A 408 28.46 32.36 -8.40
CA ILE A 408 28.38 32.87 -9.78
C ILE A 408 28.45 34.40 -9.81
N ALA A 409 27.73 35.09 -8.92
CA ALA A 409 27.75 36.54 -8.88
C ALA A 409 29.13 37.11 -8.50
N LEU A 410 29.78 36.49 -7.51
CA LEU A 410 31.12 36.88 -7.07
C LEU A 410 32.19 36.60 -8.13
N SER A 411 32.06 35.53 -8.92
CA SER A 411 33.01 35.25 -10.02
C SER A 411 32.97 36.33 -11.12
N LEU A 412 31.82 37.00 -11.28
CA LEU A 412 31.63 38.17 -12.14
C LEU A 412 31.91 39.51 -11.43
N GLY A 413 32.46 39.49 -10.21
CA GLY A 413 32.79 40.70 -9.45
C GLY A 413 31.58 41.57 -9.13
N CYS A 414 30.38 40.98 -9.04
CA CYS A 414 29.15 41.70 -8.72
C CYS A 414 29.11 42.08 -7.24
N ARG A 415 28.39 43.16 -6.91
CA ARG A 415 28.09 43.52 -5.52
C ARG A 415 26.91 42.68 -5.04
N VAL A 416 27.14 41.80 -4.08
CA VAL A 416 26.11 40.86 -3.58
C VAL A 416 25.48 41.36 -2.28
N PHE A 417 24.15 41.40 -2.27
CA PHE A 417 23.31 41.39 -1.09
C PHE A 417 22.64 40.03 -0.94
N THR A 418 22.53 39.52 0.28
CA THR A 418 21.87 38.25 0.57
C THR A 418 21.02 38.32 1.82
N THR A 419 19.91 37.58 1.84
CA THR A 419 19.10 37.42 3.06
C THR A 419 19.36 36.07 3.73
N VAL A 420 19.38 36.08 5.07
CA VAL A 420 19.59 34.90 5.91
C VAL A 420 18.65 34.92 7.12
N GLY A 421 18.27 33.74 7.60
CA GLY A 421 17.30 33.60 8.69
C GLY A 421 17.89 33.34 10.09
N SER A 422 19.21 33.15 10.21
CA SER A 422 19.89 32.92 11.49
C SER A 422 21.32 33.47 11.48
N ALA A 423 21.86 33.76 12.67
CA ALA A 423 23.24 34.21 12.83
C ALA A 423 24.25 33.13 12.41
N GLU A 424 23.95 31.87 12.65
CA GLU A 424 24.76 30.73 12.21
C GLU A 424 24.88 30.67 10.68
N LYS A 425 23.77 30.83 9.96
CA LYS A 425 23.76 30.89 8.49
C LYS A 425 24.59 32.05 7.95
N ARG A 426 24.56 33.19 8.64
CA ARG A 426 25.43 34.34 8.32
C ARG A 426 26.89 33.98 8.49
N ALA A 427 27.27 33.39 9.63
CA ALA A 427 28.66 32.98 9.91
C ALA A 427 29.16 31.96 8.88
N TYR A 428 28.32 30.97 8.53
CA TYR A 428 28.64 29.98 7.50
C TYR A 428 28.93 30.63 6.14
N LEU A 429 28.06 31.54 5.66
CA LEU A 429 28.26 32.23 4.39
C LEU A 429 29.48 33.14 4.41
N GLN A 430 29.72 33.85 5.52
CA GLN A 430 30.87 34.72 5.69
C GLN A 430 32.19 33.94 5.63
N ALA A 431 32.23 32.74 6.22
CA ALA A 431 33.39 31.85 6.17
C ALA A 431 33.59 31.26 4.76
N ARG A 432 32.50 30.87 4.09
CA ARG A 432 32.54 30.27 2.75
C ARG A 432 32.88 31.27 1.65
N PHE A 433 32.43 32.52 1.79
CA PHE A 433 32.62 33.59 0.81
C PHE A 433 33.26 34.82 1.48
N PRO A 434 34.59 34.85 1.62
CA PRO A 434 35.30 35.94 2.29
C PRO A 434 35.11 37.32 1.63
N GLN A 435 34.67 37.35 0.38
CA GLN A 435 34.36 38.60 -0.35
C GLN A 435 33.07 39.27 0.14
N LEU A 436 32.20 38.54 0.84
CA LEU A 436 31.00 39.12 1.45
C LEU A 436 31.41 39.99 2.64
N SER A 437 30.80 41.15 2.77
CA SER A 437 31.00 42.04 3.92
C SER A 437 29.78 42.01 4.83
N GLU A 438 29.88 42.59 6.03
CA GLU A 438 28.71 42.73 6.90
C GLU A 438 27.53 43.44 6.23
N THR A 439 27.82 44.39 5.33
CA THR A 439 26.78 45.12 4.57
C THR A 439 26.06 44.24 3.56
N SER A 440 26.60 43.08 3.19
CA SER A 440 25.97 42.13 2.28
C SER A 440 24.80 41.39 2.93
N PHE A 441 24.68 41.34 4.26
CA PHE A 441 23.70 40.49 4.93
C PHE A 441 22.48 41.26 5.43
N ALA A 442 21.28 40.75 5.14
CA ALA A 442 20.01 41.20 5.70
C ALA A 442 19.14 40.02 6.21
N ASN A 443 18.04 40.31 6.91
CA ASN A 443 17.13 39.28 7.44
C ASN A 443 16.20 38.73 6.34
N SER A 444 15.93 37.42 6.35
CA SER A 444 14.98 36.76 5.44
C SER A 444 13.59 36.49 6.04
N ARG A 445 13.43 36.70 7.36
CA ARG A 445 12.18 36.38 8.07
C ARG A 445 11.16 37.52 8.07
N ASP A 446 11.61 38.74 7.81
CA ASP A 446 10.79 39.96 7.75
C ASP A 446 11.14 40.73 6.46
N THR A 447 10.53 41.91 6.29
CA THR A 447 10.75 42.81 5.14
C THR A 447 11.88 43.82 5.37
N SER A 448 12.63 43.73 6.47
CA SER A 448 13.68 44.71 6.82
C SER A 448 14.83 44.76 5.81
N PHE A 449 14.99 43.71 4.99
CA PHE A 449 15.97 43.68 3.91
C PHE A 449 15.75 44.79 2.89
N GLU A 450 14.52 45.25 2.69
CA GLU A 450 14.20 46.34 1.76
C GLU A 450 14.91 47.62 2.18
N GLN A 451 14.74 48.05 3.44
CA GLN A 451 15.41 49.24 3.95
C GLN A 451 16.92 49.06 4.02
N HIS A 452 17.40 47.86 4.35
CA HIS A 452 18.84 47.56 4.37
C HIS A 452 19.49 47.75 2.99
N VAL A 453 18.88 47.19 1.95
CA VAL A 453 19.35 47.29 0.56
C VAL A 453 19.29 48.75 0.10
N LEU A 454 18.18 49.45 0.33
CA LEU A 454 18.05 50.87 -0.07
C LEU A 454 19.08 51.76 0.62
N ARG A 455 19.39 51.54 1.90
CA ARG A 455 20.43 52.29 2.62
C ARG A 455 21.81 52.10 1.98
N HIS A 456 22.19 50.86 1.70
CA HIS A 456 23.53 50.54 1.17
C HIS A 456 23.65 50.69 -0.35
N THR A 457 22.56 51.04 -1.03
CA THR A 457 22.52 51.39 -2.46
C THR A 457 22.20 52.87 -2.70
N ALA A 458 22.17 53.70 -1.64
CA ALA A 458 21.83 55.12 -1.70
C ALA A 458 20.48 55.39 -2.40
N GLY A 459 19.49 54.54 -2.14
CA GLY A 459 18.14 54.63 -2.72
C GLY A 459 18.04 54.17 -4.17
N LYS A 460 19.13 53.73 -4.81
CA LYS A 460 19.12 53.27 -6.20
C LYS A 460 18.46 51.91 -6.36
N GLY A 461 18.58 51.01 -5.38
CA GLY A 461 18.18 49.62 -5.49
C GLY A 461 19.26 48.73 -6.12
N VAL A 462 18.87 47.53 -6.56
CA VAL A 462 19.73 46.52 -7.16
C VAL A 462 19.37 46.23 -8.62
N ASP A 463 20.35 45.81 -9.39
CA ASP A 463 20.24 45.52 -10.82
C ASP A 463 19.51 44.20 -11.09
N LEU A 464 19.71 43.21 -10.22
CA LEU A 464 19.02 41.92 -10.28
C LEU A 464 18.51 41.49 -8.90
N VAL A 465 17.36 40.83 -8.87
CA VAL A 465 16.85 40.16 -7.66
C VAL A 465 16.57 38.70 -7.98
N LEU A 466 17.19 37.77 -7.25
CA LEU A 466 16.85 36.35 -7.28
C LEU A 466 15.92 36.03 -6.10
N ASN A 467 14.62 35.95 -6.40
CA ASN A 467 13.59 35.75 -5.39
C ASN A 467 13.11 34.30 -5.29
N SER A 468 13.00 33.84 -4.04
CA SER A 468 12.41 32.56 -3.63
C SER A 468 11.45 32.71 -2.44
N LEU A 469 11.18 33.95 -2.02
CA LEU A 469 10.29 34.28 -0.91
C LEU A 469 8.88 34.56 -1.43
N ALA A 470 7.90 34.43 -0.54
CA ALA A 470 6.48 34.55 -0.89
C ALA A 470 5.83 35.85 -0.37
N GLU A 471 4.66 36.18 -0.92
CA GLU A 471 3.71 37.16 -0.39
C GLU A 471 4.33 38.57 -0.15
N GLU A 472 4.23 39.14 1.06
CA GLU A 472 4.71 40.51 1.31
C GLU A 472 6.21 40.68 1.04
N LYS A 473 6.96 39.58 1.17
CA LYS A 473 8.41 39.58 0.94
C LYS A 473 8.69 39.67 -0.56
N LEU A 474 7.95 38.95 -1.40
CA LEU A 474 8.06 39.11 -2.87
C LEU A 474 7.83 40.57 -3.26
N GLN A 475 6.78 41.20 -2.72
CA GLN A 475 6.49 42.62 -3.01
C GLN A 475 7.60 43.56 -2.53
N ALA A 476 8.21 43.29 -1.37
CA ALA A 476 9.37 44.03 -0.87
C ALA A 476 10.62 43.83 -1.74
N SER A 477 10.83 42.62 -2.24
CA SER A 477 11.90 42.29 -3.20
C SER A 477 11.72 43.06 -4.51
N VAL A 478 10.50 43.18 -5.03
CA VAL A 478 10.20 43.97 -6.24
C VAL A 478 10.55 45.45 -6.03
N ARG A 479 10.31 46.02 -4.85
CA ARG A 479 10.65 47.42 -4.54
C ARG A 479 12.15 47.68 -4.47
N CYS A 480 12.96 46.64 -4.23
CA CYS A 480 14.42 46.73 -4.24
C CYS A 480 15.01 46.91 -5.64
N LEU A 481 14.24 46.75 -6.72
CA LEU A 481 14.74 46.91 -8.09
C LEU A 481 15.12 48.36 -8.41
N ALA A 482 16.31 48.51 -8.99
CA ALA A 482 16.79 49.72 -9.63
C ALA A 482 16.10 49.96 -10.99
N VAL A 483 16.35 51.13 -11.58
CA VAL A 483 15.97 51.42 -12.97
C VAL A 483 16.68 50.43 -13.88
N HIS A 484 15.97 49.85 -14.85
CA HIS A 484 16.45 48.74 -15.70
C HIS A 484 16.71 47.42 -14.96
N GLY A 485 16.26 47.29 -13.72
CA GLY A 485 16.42 46.07 -12.92
C GLY A 485 15.70 44.86 -13.53
N ARG A 486 16.20 43.66 -13.22
CA ARG A 486 15.60 42.37 -13.62
C ARG A 486 15.19 41.57 -12.40
N PHE A 487 13.93 41.17 -12.36
CA PHE A 487 13.42 40.30 -11.31
C PHE A 487 13.40 38.85 -11.77
N LEU A 488 14.02 37.96 -10.99
CA LEU A 488 14.18 36.54 -11.28
C LEU A 488 13.38 35.74 -10.25
N GLU A 489 12.15 35.38 -10.60
CA GLU A 489 11.24 34.64 -9.73
C GLU A 489 11.45 33.13 -9.92
N ILE A 490 12.04 32.48 -8.91
CA ILE A 490 12.19 31.01 -8.87
C ILE A 490 11.19 30.36 -7.89
N GLY A 491 10.47 31.16 -7.10
CA GLY A 491 9.39 30.68 -6.24
C GLY A 491 8.15 30.31 -7.04
N LYS A 492 7.48 29.22 -6.64
CA LYS A 492 6.26 28.73 -7.32
C LYS A 492 4.97 29.09 -6.59
N PHE A 493 5.03 29.47 -5.32
CA PHE A 493 3.84 29.66 -4.49
C PHE A 493 2.95 30.81 -4.99
N ASP A 494 3.51 32.02 -5.14
CA ASP A 494 2.75 33.18 -5.61
C ASP A 494 2.32 33.05 -7.07
N LEU A 495 3.15 32.43 -7.91
CA LEU A 495 2.83 32.12 -9.30
C LEU A 495 1.63 31.18 -9.39
N SER A 496 1.62 30.10 -8.59
CA SER A 496 0.55 29.11 -8.57
C SER A 496 -0.78 29.66 -8.06
N ASN A 497 -0.74 30.63 -7.12
CA ASN A 497 -1.94 31.26 -6.56
C ASN A 497 -2.40 32.49 -7.35
N ASN A 498 -1.72 32.84 -8.44
CA ASN A 498 -2.02 34.02 -9.26
C ASN A 498 -2.10 35.32 -8.44
N HIS A 499 -1.13 35.53 -7.55
CA HIS A 499 -1.08 36.76 -6.75
C HIS A 499 -0.80 37.99 -7.62
N GLN A 500 -1.34 39.14 -7.18
CA GLN A 500 -1.26 40.40 -7.95
C GLN A 500 0.15 41.01 -7.93
N LEU A 501 0.58 41.51 -9.10
CA LEU A 501 1.81 42.28 -9.26
C LEU A 501 1.49 43.72 -9.64
N GLY A 502 2.04 44.69 -8.89
CA GLY A 502 1.82 46.11 -9.14
C GLY A 502 2.49 46.59 -10.44
N MET A 503 1.71 46.78 -11.50
CA MET A 503 2.21 47.16 -12.84
C MET A 503 2.99 48.48 -12.89
N ALA A 504 2.79 49.37 -11.91
CA ALA A 504 3.53 50.63 -11.82
C ALA A 504 5.05 50.42 -11.71
N VAL A 505 5.51 49.24 -11.26
CA VAL A 505 6.96 48.94 -11.20
C VAL A 505 7.62 49.02 -12.58
N PHE A 506 6.90 48.65 -13.65
CA PHE A 506 7.42 48.64 -15.03
C PHE A 506 7.74 50.04 -15.56
N LEU A 507 7.29 51.12 -14.91
CA LEU A 507 7.72 52.49 -15.21
C LEU A 507 9.21 52.72 -14.95
N LYS A 508 9.85 51.90 -14.11
CA LYS A 508 11.32 51.87 -13.93
C LYS A 508 12.05 51.17 -15.09
N ASN A 509 11.34 50.81 -16.16
CA ASN A 509 11.83 50.01 -17.28
C ASN A 509 12.44 48.67 -16.82
N VAL A 510 11.83 48.07 -15.79
CA VAL A 510 12.24 46.76 -15.25
C VAL A 510 11.69 45.63 -16.11
N THR A 511 12.31 44.46 -16.00
CA THR A 511 11.80 43.21 -16.57
C THR A 511 11.54 42.20 -15.47
N PHE A 512 10.45 41.42 -15.59
CA PHE A 512 10.08 40.38 -14.64
C PHE A 512 10.13 39.02 -15.32
N HIS A 513 10.91 38.10 -14.77
CA HIS A 513 11.09 36.75 -15.30
C HIS A 513 10.54 35.72 -14.33
N GLY A 514 9.48 35.02 -14.72
CA GLY A 514 9.12 33.72 -14.13
C GLY A 514 10.08 32.64 -14.64
N ILE A 515 10.68 31.89 -13.72
CA ILE A 515 11.74 30.92 -14.03
C ILE A 515 11.32 29.54 -13.51
N LEU A 516 11.16 28.61 -14.45
CA LEU A 516 10.85 27.21 -14.19
C LEU A 516 11.91 26.37 -14.89
N LEU A 517 12.82 25.77 -14.11
CA LEU A 517 13.84 24.88 -14.67
C LEU A 517 13.20 23.63 -15.30
N ASP A 518 12.07 23.17 -14.73
CA ASP A 518 11.34 21.99 -15.19
C ASP A 518 10.91 22.08 -16.66
N SER A 519 10.56 23.29 -17.13
CA SER A 519 10.17 23.49 -18.54
C SER A 519 11.30 23.17 -19.52
N LEU A 520 12.56 23.39 -19.12
CA LEU A 520 13.71 23.04 -19.97
C LEU A 520 13.94 21.51 -20.01
N LEU A 521 13.67 20.82 -18.91
CA LEU A 521 13.83 19.36 -18.83
C LEU A 521 12.80 18.64 -19.72
N ASP A 522 11.59 19.18 -19.83
CA ASP A 522 10.55 18.62 -20.69
C ASP A 522 10.68 18.99 -22.16
N ASP A 523 11.06 20.23 -22.49
CA ASP A 523 11.19 20.67 -23.89
C ASP A 523 12.30 19.90 -24.62
N VAL A 524 13.38 19.51 -23.94
CA VAL A 524 14.45 18.70 -24.57
C VAL A 524 13.99 17.26 -24.81
N SER A 525 13.13 16.71 -23.95
CA SER A 525 12.54 15.37 -24.15
C SER A 525 11.59 15.31 -25.37
N SER A 526 11.10 16.45 -25.83
CA SER A 526 10.09 16.55 -26.91
C SER A 526 10.54 17.35 -28.15
N GLY A 527 11.60 18.17 -28.07
CA GLY A 527 11.81 19.32 -28.96
C GLY A 527 13.03 19.29 -29.90
N TRP A 528 13.91 18.28 -29.87
CA TRP A 528 15.02 18.15 -30.85
C TRP A 528 14.78 17.06 -31.92
N ARG A 529 13.52 16.68 -32.17
CA ARG A 529 13.09 15.86 -33.32
C ARG A 529 12.36 16.65 -34.43
N GLY A 530 12.45 17.98 -34.43
CA GLY A 530 11.77 18.80 -35.43
C GLY A 530 12.44 20.15 -35.67
N GLY A 531 13.57 20.15 -36.36
CA GLY A 531 14.26 21.35 -36.83
C GLY A 531 14.95 21.10 -38.17
N GLY A 532 14.15 21.10 -39.24
CA GLY A 532 14.56 21.22 -40.63
C GLY A 532 13.65 22.24 -41.31
#